data_AF-A0A248W1L1-F1
#
_entry.id   AF-A0A248W1L1-F1
#
_cell.length_a   1.000
_cell.length_b   1.000
_cell.length_c   1.000
_cell.angle_alpha   90.00
_cell.angle_beta   90.00
_cell.angle_gamma   90.00
#
_symmetry.space_group_name_H-M   'P 1'
#
loop_
_entity.id
_entity.type
_entity.pdbx_description
1 polymer ?
#
loop_
_entity_poly.entity_id
_entity_poly.type
_entity_poly.pdbx_seq_one_letter_code
_entity_poly.pdbx_strand_id
1 'polypeptide(L)'
;MSEKKTLPDINEANRIFWKEHDPMTVYPESIVGATTALEMYDTHGHGRFIWQAYQHFRAAEKHWPAYKKNLEDYTRQATGVSAPTVNDGVINALRDRVMSLIDGVFDDLLKLRGTSDDTGNQAIKRALKIDGRKAPVNSVARATDTQIVESMMTMYRHLASLQERYKGGRSQMPGPPPSSAKHIERIVARQTGAGMSKIDAVWRAYLANGQYAGYCRELVDHCKRVDKELRTVRCPRPKTRKRSPARPSADHVWRTTIKKT
;
A
#
# COMPACT_ATOMS: atom_id res chain seq x y z
N MET A 1 -32.44 29.95 -7.07
CA MET A 1 -31.58 29.76 -5.88
C MET A 1 -30.42 28.88 -6.30
N SER A 2 -29.21 29.43 -6.34
CA SER A 2 -28.02 28.78 -6.89
C SER A 2 -27.34 27.96 -5.78
N GLU A 3 -27.18 26.66 -5.99
CA GLU A 3 -26.44 25.77 -5.10
C GLU A 3 -24.96 26.16 -5.08
N LYS A 4 -24.49 26.68 -3.93
CA LYS A 4 -23.07 26.84 -3.65
C LYS A 4 -22.43 25.46 -3.59
N LYS A 5 -21.69 25.07 -4.64
CA LYS A 5 -20.70 23.99 -4.58
C LYS A 5 -19.66 24.37 -3.52
N THR A 6 -19.67 23.69 -2.37
CA THR A 6 -18.60 23.77 -1.39
C THR A 6 -17.33 23.19 -2.01
N LEU A 7 -16.26 24.00 -2.09
CA LEU A 7 -14.93 23.53 -2.44
C LEU A 7 -14.54 22.40 -1.47
N PRO A 8 -13.87 21.32 -1.93
CA PRO A 8 -13.28 20.34 -1.01
C PRO A 8 -12.40 21.09 0.00
N ASP A 9 -12.53 20.73 1.28
CA ASP A 9 -11.91 21.44 2.40
C ASP A 9 -10.39 21.46 2.23
N ILE A 10 -9.89 22.59 1.72
CA ILE A 10 -8.48 22.86 1.42
C ILE A 10 -7.61 22.56 2.66
N ASN A 11 -8.18 22.65 3.86
CA ASN A 11 -7.50 22.36 5.12
C ASN A 11 -7.18 20.87 5.32
N GLU A 12 -8.02 19.93 4.87
CA GLU A 12 -7.73 18.50 5.03
C GLU A 12 -6.70 18.01 4.00
N ALA A 13 -6.82 18.48 2.76
CA ALA A 13 -5.80 18.25 1.73
C ALA A 13 -4.46 18.87 2.14
N ASN A 14 -4.46 20.10 2.68
CA ASN A 14 -3.25 20.73 3.22
C ASN A 14 -2.71 19.98 4.44
N ARG A 15 -3.56 19.48 5.34
CA ARG A 15 -3.09 18.75 6.53
C ARG A 15 -2.47 17.41 6.17
N ILE A 16 -3.03 16.70 5.19
CA ILE A 16 -2.43 15.48 4.62
C ILE A 16 -1.11 15.83 3.92
N PHE A 17 -1.11 16.86 3.06
CA PHE A 17 0.09 17.35 2.36
C PHE A 17 1.22 17.75 3.32
N TRP A 18 0.92 18.56 4.35
CA TRP A 18 1.89 19.00 5.34
C TRP A 18 2.36 17.86 6.26
N LYS A 19 1.52 16.84 6.51
CA LYS A 19 1.93 15.64 7.24
C LYS A 19 2.84 14.74 6.39
N GLU A 20 2.56 14.60 5.09
CA GLU A 20 3.42 13.93 4.13
C GLU A 20 4.74 14.70 3.86
N HIS A 21 4.79 15.97 4.25
CA HIS A 21 5.97 16.83 4.16
C HIS A 21 6.59 17.20 5.50
N ASP A 22 6.09 16.66 6.62
CA ASP A 22 6.63 16.92 7.95
C ASP A 22 7.95 16.16 8.13
N PRO A 23 9.10 16.85 8.19
CA PRO A 23 10.40 16.21 8.33
C PRO A 23 10.49 15.36 9.61
N MET A 24 9.75 15.71 10.66
CA MET A 24 9.74 14.98 11.94
C MET A 24 9.09 13.61 11.85
N THR A 25 8.21 13.41 10.88
CA THR A 25 7.54 12.12 10.62
C THR A 25 8.24 11.37 9.49
N VAL A 26 8.55 12.05 8.39
CA VAL A 26 9.06 11.43 7.16
C VAL A 26 10.49 10.92 7.31
N TYR A 27 11.36 11.65 8.03
CA TYR A 27 12.75 11.20 8.23
C TYR A 27 12.81 9.87 9.01
N PRO A 28 12.20 9.74 10.21
CA PRO A 28 12.22 8.46 10.93
C PRO A 28 11.59 7.30 10.15
N GLU A 29 10.46 7.51 9.48
CA GLU A 29 9.83 6.48 8.64
C GLU A 29 10.73 6.04 7.49
N SER A 30 11.44 6.98 6.86
CA SER A 30 12.40 6.68 5.79
C SER A 30 13.61 5.90 6.28
N ILE A 31 14.12 6.21 7.48
CA ILE A 31 15.19 5.43 8.13
C ILE A 31 14.70 3.99 8.40
N VAL A 32 13.52 3.83 8.99
CA VAL A 32 12.93 2.50 9.25
C VAL A 32 12.71 1.72 7.95
N GLY A 33 12.20 2.37 6.90
CA GLY A 33 12.02 1.77 5.59
C GLY A 33 13.33 1.30 4.97
N ALA A 34 14.39 2.11 5.06
CA ALA A 34 15.72 1.74 4.57
C ALA A 34 16.31 0.55 5.33
N THR A 35 16.24 0.56 6.67
CA THR A 35 16.74 -0.55 7.51
C THR A 35 15.98 -1.84 7.25
N THR A 36 14.64 -1.78 7.18
CA THR A 36 13.79 -2.95 6.89
C THR A 36 14.14 -3.55 5.52
N ALA A 37 14.37 -2.70 4.51
CA ALA A 37 14.78 -3.18 3.20
C ALA A 37 16.16 -3.86 3.23
N LEU A 38 17.14 -3.33 3.98
CA LEU A 38 18.44 -3.98 4.15
C LEU A 38 18.33 -5.33 4.89
N GLU A 39 17.50 -5.44 5.92
CA GLU A 39 17.25 -6.72 6.61
C GLU A 39 16.61 -7.76 5.67
N MET A 40 15.69 -7.31 4.81
CA MET A 40 15.09 -8.16 3.77
C MET A 40 16.13 -8.56 2.72
N TYR A 41 17.09 -7.68 2.41
CA TYR A 41 18.23 -8.04 1.57
C TYR A 41 19.11 -9.10 2.24
N ASP A 42 19.49 -8.93 3.50
CA ASP A 42 20.31 -9.90 4.24
C ASP A 42 19.61 -11.28 4.31
N THR A 43 18.29 -11.27 4.45
CA THR A 43 17.48 -12.50 4.55
C THR A 43 17.31 -13.23 3.21
N HIS A 44 17.04 -12.49 2.14
CA HIS A 44 16.63 -13.06 0.85
C HIS A 44 17.69 -12.97 -0.25
N GLY A 45 18.70 -12.11 -0.07
CA GLY A 45 19.77 -11.84 -1.03
C GLY A 45 19.28 -11.23 -2.34
N HIS A 46 18.14 -10.52 -2.34
CA HIS A 46 17.53 -10.02 -3.57
C HIS A 46 17.80 -8.52 -3.81
N GLY A 47 18.42 -8.17 -4.93
CA GLY A 47 18.86 -6.82 -5.30
C GLY A 47 17.76 -5.75 -5.35
N ARG A 48 16.48 -6.10 -5.50
CA ARG A 48 15.38 -5.12 -5.38
C ARG A 48 15.34 -4.46 -4.00
N PHE A 49 15.77 -5.18 -2.97
CA PHE A 49 15.77 -4.67 -1.61
C PHE A 49 16.91 -3.65 -1.41
N ILE A 50 18.02 -3.81 -2.13
CA ILE A 50 19.06 -2.78 -2.25
C ILE A 50 18.46 -1.51 -2.88
N TRP A 51 17.69 -1.67 -3.97
CA TRP A 51 17.02 -0.54 -4.62
C TRP A 51 15.98 0.15 -3.72
N GLN A 52 15.17 -0.60 -3.00
CA GLN A 52 14.21 -0.05 -2.02
C GLN A 52 14.94 0.67 -0.88
N ALA A 53 16.01 0.08 -0.35
CA ALA A 53 16.84 0.71 0.67
C ALA A 53 17.41 2.04 0.16
N TYR A 54 17.89 2.09 -1.09
CA TYR A 54 18.35 3.32 -1.73
C TYR A 54 17.26 4.38 -1.85
N GLN A 55 16.06 4.02 -2.29
CA GLN A 55 14.94 4.97 -2.40
C GLN A 55 14.57 5.59 -1.05
N HIS A 56 14.46 4.76 0.00
CA HIS A 56 14.18 5.22 1.35
C HIS A 56 15.33 6.04 1.94
N PHE A 57 16.58 5.63 1.70
CA PHE A 57 17.76 6.41 2.09
C PHE A 57 17.75 7.81 1.44
N ARG A 58 17.49 7.92 0.14
CA ARG A 58 17.42 9.22 -0.56
C ARG A 58 16.30 10.11 -0.03
N ALA A 59 15.17 9.53 0.37
CA ALA A 59 14.12 10.27 1.08
C ALA A 59 14.62 10.76 2.45
N ALA A 60 15.25 9.90 3.25
CA ALA A 60 15.83 10.28 4.54
C ALA A 60 16.87 11.41 4.38
N GLU A 61 17.77 11.30 3.40
CA GLU A 61 18.80 12.30 3.11
C GLU A 61 18.22 13.65 2.70
N LYS A 62 17.16 13.64 1.87
CA LYS A 62 16.43 14.86 1.52
C LYS A 62 15.82 15.56 2.73
N HIS A 63 15.29 14.79 3.69
CA HIS A 63 14.57 15.33 4.84
C HIS A 63 15.46 15.58 6.08
N TRP A 64 16.68 15.03 6.11
CA TRP A 64 17.62 15.13 7.24
C TRP A 64 17.94 16.56 7.67
N PRO A 65 18.29 17.51 6.76
CA PRO A 65 18.64 18.87 7.19
C PRO A 65 17.51 19.58 7.94
N ALA A 66 16.27 19.39 7.49
CA ALA A 66 15.09 19.97 8.11
C ALA A 66 14.74 19.27 9.44
N TYR A 67 14.86 17.95 9.50
CA TYR A 67 14.69 17.18 10.73
C TYR A 67 15.70 17.61 11.81
N LYS A 68 16.99 17.68 11.46
CA LYS A 68 18.08 18.10 12.36
C LYS A 68 17.81 19.47 12.95
N LYS A 69 17.47 20.45 12.10
CA LYS A 69 17.12 21.80 12.55
C LYS A 69 15.93 21.82 13.50
N ASN A 70 14.84 21.11 13.17
CA ASN A 70 13.66 21.05 14.03
C ASN A 70 13.96 20.42 15.40
N LEU A 71 14.83 19.42 15.45
CA LEU A 71 15.24 18.77 16.69
C LEU A 71 16.14 19.68 17.54
N GLU A 72 17.06 20.41 16.91
CA GLU A 72 17.88 21.44 17.55
C GLU A 72 17.03 22.59 18.10
N ASP A 73 16.02 23.04 17.36
CA ASP A 73 15.10 24.10 17.80
C ASP A 73 14.21 23.62 18.96
N TYR A 74 13.71 22.37 18.91
CA TYR A 74 12.93 21.75 19.99
C TYR A 74 13.77 21.62 21.27
N THR A 75 15.02 21.17 21.16
CA THR A 75 15.90 20.99 22.32
C THR A 75 16.35 22.31 22.94
N ARG A 76 16.50 23.38 22.16
CA ARG A 76 16.74 24.73 22.68
C ARG A 76 15.55 25.30 23.47
N GLN A 77 14.32 24.91 23.12
CA GLN A 77 13.10 25.37 23.80
C GLN A 77 12.77 24.54 25.05
N ALA A 78 13.21 23.28 25.12
CA ALA A 78 13.01 22.41 26.27
C ALA A 78 14.02 22.73 27.39
N THR A 79 13.63 23.56 28.35
CA THR A 79 14.45 23.83 29.54
C THR A 79 14.62 22.56 30.41
N GLY A 80 15.87 22.19 30.72
CA GLY A 80 16.18 21.13 31.68
C GLY A 80 16.29 19.70 31.14
N VAL A 81 16.15 19.48 29.82
CA VAL A 81 16.37 18.16 29.19
C VAL A 81 17.69 18.19 28.44
N SER A 82 18.58 17.21 28.71
CA SER A 82 19.81 17.03 27.93
C SER A 82 19.43 16.81 26.47
N ALA A 83 19.89 17.69 25.57
CA ALA A 83 19.59 17.59 24.15
C ALA A 83 20.12 16.25 23.61
N PRO A 84 19.29 15.39 22.99
CA PRO A 84 19.79 14.23 22.25
C PRO A 84 20.84 14.70 21.23
N THR A 85 21.98 14.02 21.22
CA THR A 85 23.09 14.35 20.32
C THR A 85 22.64 14.07 18.88
N VAL A 86 22.35 15.12 18.12
CA VAL A 86 21.90 15.00 16.73
C VAL A 86 23.09 14.71 15.83
N ASN A 87 23.45 13.43 15.71
CA ASN A 87 24.59 12.96 14.94
C ASN A 87 24.15 12.41 13.57
N ASP A 88 24.94 12.72 12.54
CA ASP A 88 24.80 12.19 11.18
C ASP A 88 25.17 10.69 11.09
N GLY A 89 25.59 10.05 12.19
CA GLY A 89 26.05 8.66 12.22
C GLY A 89 25.08 7.63 11.66
N VAL A 90 23.77 7.75 11.95
CA VAL A 90 22.76 6.79 11.45
C VAL A 90 22.60 6.89 9.93
N ILE A 91 22.47 8.11 9.41
CA ILE A 91 22.29 8.34 7.98
C ILE A 91 23.58 8.01 7.20
N ASN A 92 24.76 8.32 7.76
CA ASN A 92 26.04 7.97 7.15
C ASN A 92 26.24 6.45 7.09
N ALA A 93 25.92 5.73 8.18
CA ALA A 93 26.00 4.27 8.18
C ALA A 93 25.07 3.62 7.14
N LEU A 94 23.84 4.14 7.00
CA LEU A 94 22.92 3.69 5.96
C LEU A 94 23.44 4.00 4.56
N ARG A 95 23.95 5.21 4.33
CA ARG A 95 24.56 5.61 3.05
C ARG A 95 25.67 4.65 2.67
N ASP A 96 26.66 4.48 3.56
CA ASP A 96 27.86 3.71 3.26
C ASP A 96 27.52 2.24 2.99
N ARG A 97 26.55 1.67 3.72
CA ARG A 97 26.08 0.31 3.47
C ARG A 97 25.33 0.17 2.15
N VAL A 98 24.38 1.06 1.84
CA VAL A 98 23.62 1.01 0.58
C VAL A 98 24.55 1.18 -0.62
N MET A 99 25.47 2.15 -0.57
CA MET A 99 26.40 2.42 -1.68
C MET A 99 27.39 1.26 -1.86
N SER A 100 27.93 0.69 -0.77
CA SER A 100 28.80 -0.49 -0.85
C SER A 100 28.12 -1.69 -1.53
N LEU A 101 26.83 -1.92 -1.26
CA LEU A 101 26.06 -2.99 -1.92
C LEU A 101 25.82 -2.70 -3.40
N ILE A 102 25.59 -1.44 -3.77
CA ILE A 102 25.43 -1.01 -5.16
C ILE A 102 26.75 -1.19 -5.93
N ASP A 103 27.87 -0.75 -5.36
CA ASP A 103 29.20 -0.87 -5.96
C ASP A 103 29.56 -2.35 -6.18
N GLY A 104 29.27 -3.22 -5.21
CA GLY A 104 29.47 -4.66 -5.36
C GLY A 104 28.66 -5.27 -6.53
N VAL A 105 27.43 -4.79 -6.77
CA VAL A 105 26.63 -5.21 -7.93
C VAL A 105 27.23 -4.70 -9.24
N PHE A 106 27.68 -3.45 -9.29
CA PHE A 106 28.32 -2.89 -10.47
C PHE A 106 29.62 -3.62 -10.82
N ASP A 107 30.47 -3.89 -9.83
CA ASP A 107 31.72 -4.64 -10.01
C ASP A 107 31.47 -6.06 -10.54
N ASP A 108 30.44 -6.74 -10.03
CA ASP A 108 30.05 -8.07 -10.50
C ASP A 108 29.58 -8.04 -11.96
N LEU A 109 28.85 -6.99 -12.37
CA LEU A 109 28.41 -6.80 -13.75
C LEU A 109 29.57 -6.53 -14.71
N LEU A 110 30.52 -5.68 -14.31
CA LEU A 110 31.69 -5.33 -15.14
C LEU A 110 32.60 -6.54 -15.43
N LYS A 111 32.56 -7.57 -14.58
CA LYS A 111 33.35 -8.81 -14.73
C LYS A 111 32.75 -9.81 -15.72
N LEU A 112 31.53 -9.59 -16.21
CA LEU A 112 30.85 -10.52 -17.13
C LEU A 112 31.45 -10.44 -18.54
N ARG A 113 32.02 -11.56 -19.02
CA ARG A 113 32.64 -11.66 -20.37
C ARG A 113 31.70 -12.16 -21.48
N GLY A 114 30.43 -12.46 -21.18
CA GLY A 114 29.45 -12.92 -22.16
C GLY A 114 28.02 -12.90 -21.59
N THR A 115 27.10 -12.26 -22.30
CA THR A 115 25.73 -11.96 -21.82
C THR A 115 24.63 -12.39 -22.80
N SER A 116 24.99 -12.95 -23.95
CA SER A 116 24.07 -13.19 -25.06
C SER A 116 23.40 -14.57 -25.05
N ASP A 117 23.90 -15.53 -24.27
CA ASP A 117 23.36 -16.88 -24.14
C ASP A 117 22.65 -17.10 -22.79
N ASP A 118 21.97 -18.24 -22.62
CA ASP A 118 21.22 -18.54 -21.39
C ASP A 118 22.14 -18.56 -20.14
N THR A 119 23.40 -18.96 -20.31
CA THR A 119 24.42 -18.93 -19.26
C THR A 119 24.76 -17.49 -18.86
N GLY A 120 24.96 -16.60 -19.84
CA GLY A 120 25.16 -15.17 -19.63
C GLY A 120 23.95 -14.50 -18.98
N ASN A 121 22.73 -14.86 -19.39
CA ASN A 121 21.50 -14.38 -18.76
C ASN A 121 21.41 -14.79 -17.27
N GLN A 122 21.78 -16.03 -16.93
CA GLN A 122 21.86 -16.48 -15.54
C GLN A 122 22.97 -15.74 -14.76
N ALA A 123 24.11 -15.46 -15.41
CA ALA A 123 25.20 -14.70 -14.81
C ALA A 123 24.79 -13.24 -14.50
N ILE A 124 24.05 -12.59 -15.41
CA ILE A 124 23.47 -11.25 -15.19
C ILE A 124 22.51 -11.26 -14.01
N LYS A 125 21.58 -12.22 -13.95
CA LYS A 125 20.62 -12.31 -12.84
C LYS A 125 21.33 -12.51 -11.50
N ARG A 126 22.41 -13.29 -11.45
CA ARG A 126 23.23 -13.46 -10.24
C ARG A 126 23.98 -12.19 -9.86
N ALA A 127 24.57 -11.49 -10.82
CA ALA A 127 25.28 -10.23 -10.59
C ALA A 127 24.34 -9.15 -10.04
N LEU A 128 23.15 -9.01 -10.64
CA LEU A 128 22.07 -8.13 -10.17
C LEU A 128 21.40 -8.60 -8.87
N LYS A 129 21.84 -9.74 -8.30
CA LYS A 129 21.24 -10.38 -7.13
C LYS A 129 19.73 -10.61 -7.31
N ILE A 130 19.26 -10.91 -8.51
CA ILE A 130 17.84 -11.18 -8.79
C ILE A 130 17.46 -12.57 -8.26
N ASP A 131 18.38 -13.53 -8.35
CA ASP A 131 18.20 -14.91 -7.90
C ASP A 131 19.05 -15.23 -6.65
N GLY A 132 18.91 -14.43 -5.60
CA GLY A 132 19.47 -14.76 -4.29
C GLY A 132 19.06 -16.17 -3.86
N ARG A 133 19.89 -16.89 -3.09
CA ARG A 133 19.66 -18.30 -2.68
C ARG A 133 18.32 -18.55 -1.95
N LYS A 134 17.57 -17.50 -1.60
CA LYS A 134 16.19 -17.50 -1.04
C LYS A 134 15.30 -16.41 -1.66
N ALA A 135 15.61 -15.92 -2.85
CA ALA A 135 14.83 -14.90 -3.52
C ALA A 135 13.48 -15.49 -3.95
N PRO A 136 12.35 -14.84 -3.63
CA PRO A 136 11.07 -15.27 -4.15
C PRO A 136 11.11 -15.14 -5.68
N VAL A 137 10.97 -16.28 -6.37
CA VAL A 137 11.16 -16.48 -7.82
C VAL A 137 10.28 -15.58 -8.72
N ASN A 138 9.38 -14.79 -8.14
CA ASN A 138 8.59 -13.80 -8.85
C ASN A 138 8.92 -12.41 -8.30
N SER A 139 9.14 -11.46 -9.20
CA SER A 139 9.56 -10.05 -9.06
C SER A 139 8.84 -9.16 -8.03
N VAL A 140 7.88 -9.68 -7.30
CA VAL A 140 7.22 -9.01 -6.18
C VAL A 140 7.84 -9.54 -4.90
N ALA A 141 8.25 -8.67 -3.98
CA ALA A 141 8.46 -9.11 -2.61
C ALA A 141 7.13 -9.64 -2.16
N ARG A 142 6.94 -10.97 -2.29
CA ARG A 142 5.69 -11.63 -1.94
C ARG A 142 5.47 -11.19 -0.51
N ALA A 143 4.53 -10.28 -0.30
CA ALA A 143 4.09 -9.94 1.03
C ALA A 143 3.91 -11.25 1.76
N THR A 144 4.57 -11.37 2.90
CA THR A 144 4.50 -12.61 3.66
C THR A 144 3.03 -12.88 3.92
N ASP A 145 2.66 -14.15 3.98
CA ASP A 145 1.25 -14.49 4.20
C ASP A 145 0.77 -13.87 5.53
N THR A 146 1.70 -13.69 6.50
CA THR A 146 1.54 -12.89 7.71
C THR A 146 1.18 -11.43 7.43
N GLN A 147 1.94 -10.70 6.60
CA GLN A 147 1.64 -9.31 6.25
C GLN A 147 0.28 -9.14 5.57
N ILE A 148 -0.10 -10.10 4.70
CA ILE A 148 -1.42 -10.12 4.07
C ILE A 148 -2.50 -10.30 5.14
N VAL A 149 -2.34 -11.25 6.05
CA VAL A 149 -3.29 -11.52 7.13
C VAL A 149 -3.43 -10.33 8.07
N GLU A 150 -2.32 -9.73 8.51
CA GLU A 150 -2.33 -8.55 9.40
C GLU A 150 -3.01 -7.35 8.75
N SER A 151 -2.73 -7.12 7.47
CA SER A 151 -3.36 -6.05 6.69
C SER A 151 -4.86 -6.29 6.53
N MET A 152 -5.28 -7.52 6.22
CA MET A 152 -6.70 -7.90 6.14
C MET A 152 -7.40 -7.68 7.49
N MET A 153 -6.82 -8.15 8.60
CA MET A 153 -7.37 -7.95 9.94
C MET A 153 -7.54 -6.46 10.29
N THR A 154 -6.52 -5.65 9.99
CA THR A 154 -6.54 -4.21 10.26
C THR A 154 -7.64 -3.52 9.47
N MET A 155 -7.79 -3.85 8.18
CA MET A 155 -8.82 -3.26 7.33
C MET A 155 -10.24 -3.65 7.76
N TYR A 156 -10.46 -4.89 8.19
CA TYR A 156 -11.76 -5.30 8.73
C TYR A 156 -12.08 -4.61 10.06
N ARG A 157 -11.10 -4.41 10.94
CA ARG A 157 -11.29 -3.65 12.19
C ARG A 157 -11.64 -2.18 11.92
N HIS A 158 -10.96 -1.56 10.95
CA HIS A 158 -11.28 -0.20 10.54
C HIS A 158 -12.68 -0.09 9.93
N LEU A 159 -13.07 -1.05 9.07
CA LEU A 159 -14.41 -1.08 8.50
C LEU A 159 -15.48 -1.20 9.60
N ALA A 160 -15.31 -2.10 10.56
CA ALA A 160 -16.24 -2.26 11.67
C ALA A 160 -16.40 -0.95 12.47
N SER A 161 -15.28 -0.30 12.82
CA SER A 161 -15.31 0.98 13.53
C SER A 161 -16.01 2.09 12.72
N LEU A 162 -15.74 2.16 11.42
CA LEU A 162 -16.38 3.14 10.52
C LEU A 162 -17.89 2.89 10.39
N GLN A 163 -18.31 1.63 10.29
CA GLN A 163 -19.73 1.26 10.22
C GLN A 163 -20.48 1.62 11.50
N GLU A 164 -19.90 1.37 12.68
CA GLU A 164 -20.50 1.75 13.96
C GLU A 164 -20.58 3.28 14.13
N ARG A 165 -19.52 4.02 13.75
CA ARG A 165 -19.57 5.50 13.73
C ARG A 165 -20.63 6.02 12.79
N TYR A 166 -20.78 5.40 11.61
CA TYR A 166 -21.80 5.78 10.63
C TYR A 166 -23.21 5.48 11.15
N LYS A 167 -23.44 4.31 11.73
CA LYS A 167 -24.71 3.92 12.36
C LYS A 167 -25.09 4.87 13.51
N GLY A 168 -24.13 5.29 14.31
CA GLY A 168 -24.32 6.25 15.40
C GLY A 168 -24.43 7.72 14.98
N GLY A 169 -24.43 8.04 13.68
CA GLY A 169 -24.51 9.42 13.18
C GLY A 169 -23.26 10.28 13.43
N ARG A 170 -22.14 9.65 13.79
CA ARG A 170 -20.86 10.31 14.13
C ARG A 170 -19.84 10.28 13.00
N SER A 171 -20.23 9.76 11.83
CA SER A 171 -19.37 9.71 10.64
C SER A 171 -19.58 10.94 9.77
N GLN A 172 -18.49 11.55 9.32
CA GLN A 172 -18.52 12.67 8.37
C GLN A 172 -18.59 12.19 6.90
N MET A 173 -18.70 10.87 6.67
CA MET A 173 -18.75 10.33 5.30
C MET A 173 -20.08 10.65 4.60
N PRO A 174 -20.04 11.07 3.31
CA PRO A 174 -21.23 11.39 2.52
C PRO A 174 -22.10 10.16 2.18
N GLY A 175 -21.61 8.95 2.46
CA GLY A 175 -22.32 7.70 2.22
C GLY A 175 -21.79 6.55 3.09
N PRO A 176 -22.48 5.40 3.10
CA PRO A 176 -22.06 4.25 3.87
C PRO A 176 -20.70 3.75 3.38
N PRO A 177 -19.83 3.28 4.29
CA PRO A 177 -18.50 2.81 3.91
C PRO A 177 -18.59 1.58 2.98
N PRO A 178 -17.71 1.48 1.96
CA PRO A 178 -17.67 0.33 1.07
C PRO A 178 -17.27 -0.94 1.84
N SER A 179 -18.24 -1.83 2.02
CA SER A 179 -18.14 -3.06 2.82
C SER A 179 -17.74 -4.30 2.04
N SER A 180 -17.55 -4.19 0.72
CA SER A 180 -17.28 -5.38 -0.10
C SER A 180 -15.90 -5.95 0.22
N ALA A 181 -15.82 -7.26 0.47
CA ALA A 181 -14.55 -7.98 0.65
C ALA A 181 -13.56 -7.67 -0.48
N LYS A 182 -14.05 -7.64 -1.74
CA LYS A 182 -13.27 -7.25 -2.93
C LYS A 182 -12.70 -5.83 -2.89
N HIS A 183 -13.27 -4.92 -2.10
CA HIS A 183 -12.70 -3.58 -1.91
C HIS A 183 -11.58 -3.60 -0.87
N ILE A 184 -11.77 -4.32 0.23
CA ILE A 184 -10.71 -4.56 1.24
C ILE A 184 -9.51 -5.26 0.60
N GLU A 185 -9.74 -6.35 -0.13
CA GLU A 185 -8.69 -7.08 -0.85
C GLU A 185 -7.93 -6.19 -1.83
N ARG A 186 -8.61 -5.25 -2.52
CA ARG A 186 -7.95 -4.28 -3.41
C ARG A 186 -7.08 -3.28 -2.67
N ILE A 187 -7.50 -2.83 -1.48
CA ILE A 187 -6.68 -1.94 -0.64
C ILE A 187 -5.45 -2.70 -0.16
N VAL A 188 -5.64 -3.92 0.34
CA VAL A 188 -4.54 -4.79 0.79
C VAL A 188 -3.60 -5.12 -0.37
N ALA A 189 -4.11 -5.34 -1.59
CA ALA A 189 -3.28 -5.55 -2.78
C ALA A 189 -2.38 -4.36 -3.10
N ARG A 190 -2.90 -3.14 -2.96
CA ARG A 190 -2.10 -1.92 -3.14
C ARG A 190 -1.05 -1.77 -2.05
N GLN A 191 -1.41 -2.04 -0.79
CA GLN A 191 -0.51 -1.89 0.36
C GLN A 191 0.61 -2.93 0.37
N THR A 192 0.29 -4.16 -0.01
CA THR A 192 1.21 -5.31 0.09
C THR A 192 1.91 -5.62 -1.23
N GLY A 193 1.47 -5.03 -2.35
CA GLY A 193 1.94 -5.37 -3.69
C GLY A 193 1.55 -6.77 -4.16
N ALA A 194 0.77 -7.53 -3.37
CA ALA A 194 0.36 -8.89 -3.71
C ALA A 194 -0.77 -8.90 -4.76
N GLY A 195 -0.74 -9.89 -5.65
CA GLY A 195 -1.85 -10.14 -6.57
C GLY A 195 -3.13 -10.51 -5.83
N MET A 196 -4.28 -10.06 -6.33
CA MET A 196 -5.60 -10.31 -5.74
C MET A 196 -5.88 -11.80 -5.48
N SER A 197 -5.45 -12.68 -6.39
CA SER A 197 -5.60 -14.14 -6.24
C SER A 197 -4.81 -14.70 -5.05
N LYS A 198 -3.62 -14.15 -4.78
CA LYS A 198 -2.80 -14.53 -3.63
C LYS A 198 -3.48 -14.11 -2.33
N ILE A 199 -3.97 -12.86 -2.27
CA ILE A 199 -4.63 -12.32 -1.07
C ILE A 199 -5.85 -13.15 -0.70
N ASP A 200 -6.68 -13.45 -1.70
CA ASP A 200 -7.89 -14.25 -1.50
C ASP A 200 -7.55 -15.68 -1.04
N ALA A 201 -6.54 -16.32 -1.64
CA ALA A 201 -6.08 -17.65 -1.23
C ALA A 201 -5.53 -17.66 0.21
N VAL A 202 -4.65 -16.71 0.54
CA VAL A 202 -4.04 -16.58 1.89
C VAL A 202 -5.10 -16.29 2.94
N TRP A 203 -6.01 -15.35 2.66
CA TRP A 203 -7.07 -14.99 3.58
C TRP A 203 -8.04 -16.15 3.83
N ARG A 204 -8.43 -16.88 2.77
CA ARG A 204 -9.27 -18.08 2.92
C ARG A 204 -8.57 -19.18 3.73
N ALA A 205 -7.28 -19.41 3.47
CA ALA A 205 -6.50 -20.39 4.24
C ALA A 205 -6.41 -19.99 5.72
N TYR A 206 -6.19 -18.72 6.02
CA TYR A 206 -6.13 -18.21 7.39
C TYR A 206 -7.49 -18.29 8.10
N LEU A 207 -8.60 -17.99 7.43
CA LEU A 207 -9.94 -18.13 8.03
C LEU A 207 -10.34 -19.59 8.31
N ALA A 208 -9.70 -20.55 7.64
CA ALA A 208 -9.91 -21.97 7.91
C ALA A 208 -9.12 -22.46 9.12
N ASN A 209 -7.81 -22.15 9.18
CA ASN A 209 -6.87 -22.83 10.08
C ASN A 209 -6.00 -21.88 10.93
N GLY A 210 -6.20 -20.57 10.85
CA GLY A 210 -5.39 -19.57 11.55
C GLY A 210 -5.64 -19.51 13.05
N GLN A 211 -4.62 -19.11 13.81
CA GLN A 211 -4.67 -18.98 15.27
C GLN A 211 -5.83 -18.10 15.77
N TYR A 212 -6.14 -17.01 15.05
CA TYR A 212 -7.26 -16.10 15.37
C TYR A 212 -8.42 -16.21 14.37
N ALA A 213 -8.55 -17.34 13.67
CA ALA A 213 -9.54 -17.52 12.61
C ALA A 213 -10.99 -17.35 13.10
N GLY A 214 -11.30 -17.80 14.32
CA GLY A 214 -12.62 -17.61 14.95
C GLY A 214 -13.00 -16.13 15.04
N TYR A 215 -12.15 -15.33 15.69
CA TYR A 215 -12.32 -13.88 15.80
C TYR A 215 -12.41 -13.19 14.43
N CYS A 216 -11.58 -13.57 13.46
CA CYS A 216 -11.62 -12.99 12.13
C CYS A 216 -12.93 -13.30 11.38
N ARG A 217 -13.48 -14.50 11.53
CA ARG A 217 -14.79 -14.86 10.96
C ARG A 217 -15.90 -14.03 11.59
N GLU A 218 -15.91 -13.91 12.92
CA GLU A 218 -16.87 -13.08 13.64
C GLU A 218 -16.83 -11.61 13.20
N LEU A 219 -15.62 -11.07 13.01
CA LEU A 219 -15.40 -9.71 12.53
C LEU A 219 -15.94 -9.51 11.10
N VAL A 220 -15.65 -10.45 10.20
CA VAL A 220 -16.18 -10.44 8.82
C VAL A 220 -17.72 -10.51 8.83
N ASP A 221 -18.29 -11.38 9.65
CA ASP A 221 -19.74 -11.54 9.74
C ASP A 221 -20.42 -10.33 10.38
N HIS A 222 -19.81 -9.71 11.39
CA HIS A 222 -20.25 -8.44 11.94
C HIS A 222 -20.30 -7.36 10.85
N CYS A 223 -19.21 -7.16 10.10
CA CYS A 223 -19.19 -6.17 9.01
C CYS A 223 -20.26 -6.42 7.93
N LYS A 224 -20.54 -7.69 7.60
CA LYS A 224 -21.60 -8.07 6.66
C LYS A 224 -23.00 -7.78 7.21
N ARG A 225 -23.25 -8.07 8.50
CA ARG A 225 -24.54 -7.80 9.14
C ARG A 225 -24.82 -6.30 9.20
N VAL A 226 -23.86 -5.51 9.67
CA VAL A 226 -24.04 -4.04 9.77
C VAL A 226 -24.19 -3.41 8.38
N ASP A 227 -23.46 -3.87 7.36
CA ASP A 227 -23.69 -3.43 5.98
C ASP A 227 -25.11 -3.72 5.49
N LYS A 228 -25.64 -4.92 5.77
CA LYS A 228 -27.02 -5.29 5.41
C LYS A 228 -28.02 -4.36 6.09
N GLU A 229 -27.85 -4.08 7.38
CA GLU A 229 -28.67 -3.14 8.14
C GLU A 229 -28.64 -1.72 7.53
N LEU A 230 -27.44 -1.19 7.26
CA LEU A 230 -27.25 0.13 6.67
C LEU A 230 -27.90 0.25 5.28
N ARG A 231 -27.91 -0.83 4.49
CA ARG A 231 -28.60 -0.87 3.19
C ARG A 231 -30.11 -0.95 3.32
N THR A 232 -30.63 -1.67 4.32
CA THR A 232 -32.09 -1.76 4.55
C THR A 232 -32.73 -0.44 4.98
N VAL A 233 -31.98 0.44 5.65
CA VAL A 233 -32.46 1.77 6.08
C VAL A 233 -32.71 2.72 4.89
N ARG A 234 -32.27 2.40 3.67
CA ARG A 234 -32.27 3.35 2.53
C ARG A 234 -33.05 2.95 1.28
N CYS A 235 -34.10 2.12 1.38
CA CYS A 235 -34.96 1.84 0.23
C CYS A 235 -36.44 2.19 0.44
N PRO A 236 -36.88 3.44 0.16
CA PRO A 236 -38.03 3.57 -0.71
C PRO A 236 -37.59 3.07 -2.09
N ARG A 237 -38.11 1.91 -2.51
CA ARG A 237 -37.89 1.41 -3.88
C ARG A 237 -38.20 2.55 -4.85
N PRO A 238 -37.29 2.97 -5.74
CA PRO A 238 -37.71 3.74 -6.90
C PRO A 238 -38.72 2.87 -7.65
N LYS A 239 -39.93 3.39 -7.91
CA LYS A 239 -40.89 2.76 -8.83
C LYS A 239 -40.09 2.33 -10.06
N THR A 240 -40.15 1.05 -10.39
CA THR A 240 -39.52 0.44 -11.56
C THR A 240 -39.63 1.42 -12.73
N ARG A 241 -38.51 2.06 -13.11
CA ARG A 241 -38.44 2.77 -14.39
C ARG A 241 -38.80 1.72 -15.43
N LYS A 242 -39.97 1.88 -16.08
CA LYS A 242 -40.32 1.13 -17.28
C LYS A 242 -39.06 1.12 -18.15
N ARG A 243 -38.54 -0.07 -18.47
CA ARG A 243 -37.41 -0.21 -19.41
C ARG A 243 -37.81 0.57 -20.65
N SER A 244 -37.16 1.70 -20.90
CA SER A 244 -37.24 2.33 -22.21
C SER A 244 -36.82 1.26 -23.23
N PRO A 245 -37.60 1.01 -24.29
CA PRO A 245 -37.24 -0.01 -25.26
C PRO A 245 -35.84 0.32 -25.79
N ALA A 246 -34.97 -0.69 -25.79
CA ALA A 246 -33.60 -0.55 -26.26
C ALA A 246 -33.64 -0.03 -27.70
N ARG A 247 -32.91 1.06 -27.98
CA ARG A 247 -32.69 1.48 -29.37
C ARG A 247 -32.09 0.28 -30.13
N PRO A 248 -32.66 -0.13 -31.27
CA PRO A 248 -32.11 -1.23 -32.04
C PRO A 248 -30.67 -0.90 -32.45
N SER A 249 -29.78 -1.88 -32.39
CA SER A 249 -28.40 -1.69 -32.85
C SER A 249 -28.38 -1.40 -34.36
N ALA A 250 -27.34 -0.72 -34.84
CA ALA A 250 -27.15 -0.46 -36.27
C ALA A 250 -27.23 -1.75 -37.12
N ASP A 251 -26.79 -2.87 -36.55
CA ASP A 251 -26.84 -4.20 -37.17
C ASP A 251 -28.28 -4.74 -37.33
N HIS A 252 -29.17 -4.44 -36.38
CA HIS A 252 -30.59 -4.79 -36.47
C HIS A 252 -31.32 -3.95 -37.54
N VAL A 253 -30.98 -2.67 -37.66
CA VAL A 253 -31.52 -1.76 -38.70
C VAL A 253 -31.03 -2.16 -40.09
N TRP A 254 -29.75 -2.51 -40.24
CA TRP A 254 -29.19 -2.97 -41.52
C TRP A 254 -29.86 -4.27 -42.02
N ARG A 255 -30.00 -5.29 -41.15
CA ARG A 255 -30.64 -6.57 -41.52
C ARG A 255 -32.12 -6.45 -41.87
N THR A 256 -32.84 -5.52 -41.25
CA THR A 256 -34.26 -5.29 -41.54
C THR A 256 -34.48 -4.47 -42.81
N THR A 257 -33.50 -3.67 -43.21
CA THR A 257 -33.56 -2.86 -44.43
C THR A 257 -33.28 -3.71 -45.68
N ILE A 258 -32.31 -4.63 -45.63
CA ILE A 258 -31.94 -5.48 -46.79
C ILE A 258 -32.95 -6.61 -47.05
N LYS A 259 -33.63 -7.13 -46.01
CA LYS A 259 -34.65 -8.18 -46.20
C LYS A 259 -36.00 -7.69 -46.73
N LYS A 260 -36.16 -6.38 -46.94
CA LYS A 260 -37.38 -5.75 -47.50
C LYS A 260 -37.20 -5.21 -48.92
N THR A 261 -36.02 -5.37 -49.50
CA THR A 261 -35.75 -5.28 -50.95
C THR A 261 -35.58 -6.67 -51.50
#